data_AF-A0A101WPC3-F1
#
_entry.id   AF-A0A101WPC3-F1
#
_cell.length_a   1.000
_cell.length_b   1.000
_cell.length_c   1.000
_cell.angle_alpha   90.00
_cell.angle_beta   90.00
_cell.angle_gamma   90.00
#
_symmetry.space_group_name_H-M   'P 1'
#
loop_
_entity.id
_entity.type
_entity.pdbx_description
1 polymer ?
#
loop_
_entity_poly.entity_id
_entity_poly.type
_entity_poly.pdbx_seq_one_letter_code
_entity_poly.pdbx_strand_id
1 'polypeptide(L)'
;MNIAKQMVGVTKVAITNSIPDALSIASIASANNEPILITDKDAIPTSVGAYLASTTGSAITSSDVIGGTGVISDAVESKFPSPTRHWGNTEYFFYIFLFKKIGPPPIPTALPIKPT
;
A
#
# COMPACT_ATOMS: atom_id res chain seq x y z
N MET A 1 -6.62 17.01 5.17
CA MET A 1 -5.16 17.18 4.95
C MET A 1 -4.71 16.04 4.05
N ASN A 2 -3.99 16.32 2.95
CA ASN A 2 -3.60 15.29 1.97
C ASN A 2 -2.12 14.93 2.16
N ILE A 3 -1.84 13.87 2.92
CA ILE A 3 -0.47 13.45 3.30
C ILE A 3 0.38 13.12 2.07
N ALA A 4 -0.21 12.50 1.05
CA ALA A 4 0.51 12.13 -0.18
C ALA A 4 1.17 13.33 -0.88
N LYS A 5 0.56 14.53 -0.81
CA LYS A 5 1.11 15.76 -1.41
C LYS A 5 2.32 16.32 -0.66
N GLN A 6 2.59 15.86 0.56
CA GLN A 6 3.69 16.32 1.40
C GLN A 6 4.94 15.42 1.27
N MET A 7 4.83 14.30 0.56
CA MET A 7 5.93 13.36 0.35
C MET A 7 6.81 13.79 -0.83
N VAL A 8 8.12 13.60 -0.71
CA VAL A 8 9.11 13.93 -1.74
C VAL A 8 9.74 12.63 -2.26
N GLY A 9 10.02 12.55 -3.57
CA GLY A 9 10.68 11.40 -4.17
C GLY A 9 9.79 10.15 -4.27
N VAL A 10 8.48 10.32 -4.38
CA VAL A 10 7.53 9.22 -4.50
C VAL A 10 7.58 8.61 -5.88
N THR A 11 8.10 7.39 -6.00
CA THR A 11 8.15 6.66 -7.28
C THR A 11 7.07 5.60 -7.44
N LYS A 12 6.39 5.28 -6.35
CA LYS A 12 5.42 4.19 -6.30
C LYS A 12 4.31 4.51 -5.31
N VAL A 13 3.10 4.01 -5.57
CA VAL A 13 1.93 4.24 -4.70
C VAL A 13 1.23 2.92 -4.36
N ALA A 14 0.56 2.88 -3.21
CA ALA A 14 -0.29 1.78 -2.82
C ALA A 14 -1.76 2.19 -2.95
N ILE A 15 -2.63 1.32 -3.47
CA ILE A 15 -4.03 1.61 -3.79
C ILE A 15 -4.92 0.62 -3.06
N THR A 16 -5.91 1.10 -2.31
CA THR A 16 -6.88 0.27 -1.62
C THR A 16 -8.28 0.90 -1.69
N ASN A 17 -9.32 0.13 -1.40
CA ASN A 17 -10.69 0.62 -1.21
C ASN A 17 -11.16 0.53 0.25
N SER A 18 -10.42 -0.17 1.12
CA SER A 18 -10.81 -0.38 2.52
C SER A 18 -9.79 0.20 3.50
N ILE A 19 -10.29 0.75 4.62
CA ILE A 19 -9.46 1.26 5.72
C ILE A 19 -8.69 0.13 6.44
N PRO A 20 -9.28 -1.06 6.71
CA PRO A 20 -8.52 -2.16 7.33
C PRO A 20 -7.31 -2.60 6.48
N ASP A 21 -7.46 -2.65 5.15
CA ASP A 21 -6.36 -2.97 4.25
C ASP A 21 -5.31 -1.85 4.24
N ALA A 22 -5.74 -0.59 4.24
CA ALA A 22 -4.85 0.58 4.33
C ALA A 22 -4.01 0.55 5.61
N LEU A 23 -4.60 0.22 6.76
CA LEU A 23 -3.90 0.13 8.03
C LEU A 23 -2.91 -1.03 8.05
N SER A 24 -3.27 -2.16 7.46
CA SER A 24 -2.42 -3.35 7.39
C SER A 24 -1.16 -3.12 6.55
N ILE A 25 -1.24 -2.32 5.48
CA ILE A 25 -0.10 -2.01 4.61
C ILE A 25 0.69 -0.76 5.04
N ALA A 26 0.17 0.04 5.96
CA ALA A 26 0.74 1.34 6.36
C ALA A 26 2.24 1.29 6.71
N SER A 27 2.67 0.26 7.45
CA SER A 27 4.07 0.09 7.84
C SER A 27 5.00 -0.15 6.64
N ILE A 28 4.60 -0.99 5.69
CA ILE A 28 5.36 -1.26 4.45
C ILE A 28 5.38 -0.04 3.57
N ALA A 29 4.21 0.57 3.37
CA ALA A 29 4.05 1.73 2.52
C ALA A 29 4.94 2.88 3.02
N SER A 30 4.96 3.10 4.34
CA SER A 30 5.88 4.07 4.96
C SER A 30 7.35 3.68 4.78
N ALA A 31 7.72 2.41 4.95
CA ALA A 31 9.10 1.95 4.77
C ALA A 31 9.59 2.10 3.31
N ASN A 32 8.69 1.97 2.35
CA ASN A 32 8.99 2.08 0.91
C ASN A 32 8.77 3.49 0.35
N ASN A 33 8.42 4.48 1.18
CA ASN A 33 8.05 5.83 0.74
C ASN A 33 6.89 5.84 -0.29
N GLU A 34 5.94 4.93 -0.12
CA GLU A 34 4.74 4.77 -0.95
C GLU A 34 3.53 5.41 -0.24
N PRO A 35 2.92 6.48 -0.77
CA PRO A 35 1.66 6.96 -0.24
C PRO A 35 0.53 5.97 -0.52
N ILE A 36 -0.38 5.85 0.43
CA ILE A 36 -1.61 5.06 0.30
C ILE A 36 -2.71 5.95 -0.27
N LEU A 37 -3.27 5.54 -1.40
CA LEU A 37 -4.37 6.17 -2.09
C LEU A 37 -5.63 5.31 -1.90
N ILE A 38 -6.70 5.94 -1.41
CA ILE A 38 -7.99 5.28 -1.22
C ILE A 38 -8.87 5.58 -2.43
N THR A 39 -9.40 4.53 -3.05
CA THR A 39 -10.23 4.57 -4.26
C THR A 39 -11.59 3.95 -4.01
N ASP A 40 -12.53 4.16 -4.92
CA ASP A 40 -13.78 3.39 -4.98
C ASP A 40 -13.57 2.13 -5.83
N LYS A 41 -14.44 1.14 -5.65
CA LYS A 41 -14.37 -0.14 -6.39
C LYS A 41 -14.30 0.06 -7.91
N ASP A 42 -15.16 0.94 -8.43
CA ASP A 42 -15.38 1.12 -9.87
C ASP A 42 -15.01 2.55 -10.35
N ALA A 43 -14.51 3.40 -9.44
CA ALA A 43 -14.16 4.78 -9.76
C ALA A 43 -12.90 5.25 -9.02
N ILE A 44 -12.15 6.14 -9.68
CA ILE A 44 -11.07 6.88 -9.04
C ILE A 44 -11.65 8.20 -8.53
N PRO A 45 -11.63 8.47 -7.20
CA PRO A 45 -12.07 9.74 -6.66
C PRO A 45 -11.31 10.91 -7.28
N THR A 46 -11.98 12.05 -7.46
CA THR A 46 -11.38 13.25 -8.07
C THR A 46 -10.11 13.71 -7.34
N SER A 47 -10.04 13.52 -6.02
CA SER A 47 -8.85 13.83 -5.21
C SER A 47 -7.63 12.98 -5.58
N VAL A 48 -7.84 11.68 -5.83
CA VAL A 48 -6.80 10.73 -6.26
C VAL A 48 -6.38 11.02 -7.68
N GLY A 49 -7.35 11.23 -8.59
CA GLY A 49 -7.06 11.63 -9.97
C GLY A 49 -6.25 12.92 -10.04
N ALA A 50 -6.63 13.93 -9.26
CA ALA A 50 -5.90 15.20 -9.17
C ALA A 50 -4.49 15.03 -8.57
N TYR A 51 -4.31 14.09 -7.62
CA TYR A 51 -2.98 13.76 -7.09
C TYR A 51 -2.09 13.13 -8.17
N LEU A 52 -2.59 12.09 -8.85
CA LEU A 52 -1.87 11.44 -9.95
C LEU A 52 -1.53 12.43 -11.07
N ALA A 53 -2.48 13.34 -11.39
CA ALA A 53 -2.30 14.43 -12.36
C ALA A 53 -1.28 15.51 -11.91
N SER A 54 -1.21 15.80 -10.62
CA SER A 54 -0.22 16.75 -10.08
C SER A 54 1.19 16.18 -10.02
N THR A 55 1.30 14.84 -9.96
CA THR A 55 2.57 14.11 -9.85
C THR A 55 3.04 13.55 -11.20
N THR A 56 2.28 13.78 -12.28
CA THR A 56 2.54 13.27 -13.64
C THR A 56 3.78 13.88 -14.30
N GLY A 57 4.52 14.72 -13.59
CA GLY A 57 5.82 15.26 -14.01
C GLY A 57 7.00 14.27 -13.97
N SER A 58 6.78 12.95 -13.81
CA SER A 58 7.74 11.81 -13.94
C SER A 58 8.10 11.03 -12.67
N ALA A 59 7.38 11.18 -11.55
CA ALA A 59 7.78 10.47 -10.32
C ALA A 59 7.16 9.06 -10.22
N ILE A 60 5.82 8.93 -10.30
CA ILE A 60 5.14 7.64 -10.05
C ILE A 60 5.21 6.74 -11.29
N THR A 61 5.98 5.65 -11.21
CA THR A 61 6.23 4.69 -12.31
C THR A 61 5.53 3.34 -12.12
N SER A 62 5.10 3.04 -10.91
CA SER A 62 4.48 1.77 -10.55
C SER A 62 3.45 1.93 -9.43
N SER A 63 2.56 0.95 -9.30
CA SER A 63 1.49 0.98 -8.31
C SER A 63 1.22 -0.42 -7.74
N ASP A 64 1.04 -0.53 -6.43
CA ASP A 64 0.59 -1.74 -5.76
C ASP A 64 -0.92 -1.65 -5.51
N VAL A 65 -1.69 -2.58 -6.06
CA VAL A 65 -3.14 -2.68 -5.82
C VAL A 65 -3.39 -3.70 -4.73
N ILE A 66 -4.03 -3.25 -3.66
CA ILE A 66 -4.25 -3.96 -2.40
C ILE A 66 -5.71 -4.42 -2.41
N GLY A 67 -5.93 -5.70 -2.70
CA GLY A 67 -7.27 -6.30 -2.74
C GLY A 67 -7.62 -6.97 -4.08
N GLY A 68 -8.60 -7.87 -4.03
CA GLY A 68 -9.11 -8.60 -5.20
C GLY A 68 -10.02 -7.76 -6.10
N THR A 69 -10.47 -8.34 -7.21
CA THR A 69 -11.35 -7.69 -8.19
C THR A 69 -12.74 -7.32 -7.63
N GLY A 70 -13.16 -8.02 -6.57
CA GLY A 70 -14.34 -7.69 -5.78
C GLY A 70 -14.24 -6.31 -5.10
N VAL A 71 -13.03 -5.88 -4.74
CA VAL A 71 -12.75 -4.66 -3.96
C VAL A 71 -12.27 -3.51 -4.85
N ILE A 72 -11.43 -3.81 -5.86
CA ILE A 72 -10.99 -2.85 -6.88
C ILE A 72 -11.12 -3.53 -8.24
N SER A 73 -11.98 -2.99 -9.11
CA SER A 73 -12.18 -3.52 -10.46
C SER A 73 -10.93 -3.40 -11.33
N ASP A 74 -10.81 -4.28 -12.33
CA ASP A 74 -9.70 -4.24 -13.30
C ASP A 74 -9.69 -2.93 -14.10
N ALA A 75 -10.86 -2.33 -14.30
CA ALA A 75 -11.02 -1.04 -14.99
C ALA A 75 -10.47 0.14 -14.18
N VAL A 76 -10.44 0.04 -12.84
CA VAL A 76 -9.80 1.02 -11.96
C VAL A 76 -8.30 0.76 -11.92
N GLU A 77 -7.89 -0.50 -11.77
CA GLU A 77 -6.47 -0.91 -11.78
C GLU A 77 -5.75 -0.42 -13.05
N SER A 78 -6.35 -0.57 -14.22
CA SER A 78 -5.74 -0.22 -15.50
C SER A 78 -5.45 1.27 -15.69
N LYS A 79 -5.99 2.13 -14.81
CA LYS A 79 -5.76 3.59 -14.85
C LYS A 79 -4.51 4.01 -14.09
N PHE A 80 -3.87 3.08 -13.38
CA PHE A 80 -2.64 3.32 -12.64
C PHE A 80 -1.41 2.89 -13.44
N PRO A 81 -0.25 3.52 -13.23
CA PRO A 81 0.99 3.13 -13.91
C PRO A 81 1.50 1.78 -13.37
N SER A 82 1.84 0.86 -14.28
CA SER A 82 2.40 -0.48 -14.02
C SER A 82 1.82 -1.15 -12.77
N PRO A 83 0.50 -1.42 -12.73
CA PRO A 83 -0.13 -1.94 -11.52
C PRO A 83 0.30 -3.38 -11.24
N THR A 84 0.54 -3.68 -9.96
CA THR A 84 0.77 -5.02 -9.44
C THR A 84 -0.28 -5.33 -8.38
N ARG A 85 -1.14 -6.31 -8.63
CA ARG A 85 -2.19 -6.69 -7.69
C ARG A 85 -1.72 -7.68 -6.63
N HIS A 86 -1.97 -7.35 -5.38
CA HIS A 86 -1.72 -8.16 -4.20
C HIS A 86 -3.06 -8.52 -3.56
N TRP A 87 -3.44 -9.79 -3.64
CA TRP A 87 -4.67 -10.30 -3.05
C TRP A 87 -4.46 -11.72 -2.52
N GLY A 88 -5.20 -12.05 -1.47
CA GLY A 88 -5.27 -13.40 -0.95
C GLY A 88 -6.70 -13.78 -0.60
N ASN A 89 -6.87 -15.06 -0.34
CA ASN A 89 -8.13 -15.71 0.01
C ASN A 89 -8.55 -15.51 1.47
N THR A 90 -7.75 -14.80 2.28
CA THR A 90 -8.03 -14.57 3.70
C THR A 90 -7.67 -13.13 4.07
N GLU A 91 -8.41 -12.55 5.02
CA GLU A 91 -8.16 -11.22 5.63
C GLU A 91 -6.72 -11.07 6.18
N TYR A 92 -6.05 -12.19 6.49
CA TYR A 92 -4.65 -12.22 6.96
C TYR A 92 -3.60 -12.17 5.86
N PHE A 93 -4.00 -12.14 4.58
CA PHE A 93 -3.07 -12.16 3.47
C PHE A 93 -2.02 -11.04 3.57
N PHE A 94 -2.44 -9.83 3.99
CA PHE A 94 -1.51 -8.71 4.16
C PHE A 94 -0.50 -8.92 5.28
N TYR A 95 -0.90 -9.51 6.40
CA TYR A 95 0.04 -9.87 7.46
C TYR A 95 1.08 -10.89 6.99
N ILE A 96 0.65 -11.90 6.22
CA ILE A 96 1.56 -12.92 5.66
C ILE A 96 2.49 -12.30 4.60
N PHE A 97 1.94 -11.41 3.75
CA PHE A 97 2.71 -10.66 2.76
C PHE A 97 3.75 -9.74 3.42
N LEU A 98 3.35 -9.05 4.50
CA LEU A 98 4.23 -8.26 5.35
C LEU A 98 5.40 -9.09 5.86
N PHE A 99 5.13 -10.23 6.51
CA PHE A 99 6.15 -11.18 6.98
C PHE A 99 7.12 -11.63 5.88
N LYS A 100 6.61 -11.87 4.67
CA LYS A 100 7.43 -12.32 3.53
C LYS A 100 8.30 -11.21 2.94
N LYS A 101 7.85 -9.95 3.01
CA LYS A 101 8.55 -8.80 2.43
C LYS A 101 9.57 -8.18 3.39
N ILE A 102 9.31 -8.20 4.69
CA ILE A 102 10.20 -7.64 5.72
C ILE A 102 11.06 -8.69 6.45
N GLY A 103 10.76 -9.98 6.24
CA GLY A 103 11.34 -11.08 7.02
C GLY A 103 10.65 -11.23 8.39
N PRO A 104 10.89 -12.33 9.13
CA PRO A 104 10.42 -12.44 10.49
C PRO A 104 11.06 -11.32 11.34
N PRO A 105 10.34 -10.75 12.32
CA PRO A 105 10.95 -9.85 13.28
C PRO A 105 12.14 -10.56 13.95
N PRO A 106 13.22 -9.85 14.28
CA PRO A 106 14.33 -10.45 15.01
C PRO A 106 13.77 -11.13 16.26
N ILE A 107 14.02 -12.44 16.38
CA ILE A 107 13.65 -13.19 17.59
C ILE A 107 14.33 -12.46 18.74
N PRO A 108 13.59 -11.93 19.72
CA PRO A 108 14.21 -11.32 20.88
C PRO A 108 15.17 -12.36 21.46
N THR A 109 16.47 -12.07 21.44
CA THR A 109 17.40 -12.82 22.26
C THR A 109 16.85 -12.75 23.67
N ALA A 110 16.52 -13.91 24.24
CA ALA A 110 15.90 -13.99 25.56
C ALA A 110 16.65 -13.05 26.48
N LEU A 111 15.92 -12.13 27.14
CA LEU A 111 16.49 -11.28 28.17
C LEU A 111 17.26 -12.20 29.12
N PRO A 112 18.52 -11.88 29.47
CA PRO A 112 19.28 -12.71 30.38
C PRO A 112 18.45 -12.88 31.64
N ILE A 113 18.04 -14.12 31.91
CA ILE A 113 17.40 -14.50 33.16
C ILE A 113 18.38 -14.12 34.26
N LYS A 114 18.09 -13.03 34.98
CA LYS A 114 18.86 -12.64 36.15
C LYS A 114 18.72 -13.80 37.16
N PRO A 115 19.81 -14.47 37.55
CA PRO A 115 19.72 -15.46 38.62
C PRO A 115 19.28 -14.74 39.89
N THR A 116 18.27 -15.29 40.55
CA THR A 116 17.88 -14.95 41.93
C THR A 116 18.96 -15.34 42.92
#